data_AF-A0A2R6E002-F1
#
_entry.id   AF-A0A2R6E002-F1
#
_cell.length_a   1.000
_cell.length_b   1.000
_cell.length_c   1.000
_cell.angle_alpha   90.00
_cell.angle_beta   90.00
_cell.angle_gamma   90.00
#
_symmetry.space_group_name_H-M   'P 1'
#
loop_
_entity.id
_entity.type
_entity.pdbx_description
1 polymer ?
#
loop_
_entity_poly.entity_id
_entity_poly.type
_entity_poly.pdbx_seq_one_letter_code
_entity_poly.pdbx_strand_id
1 'polypeptide(L)'
;MSQDEGASEEVADGASVDDAVAAPDEVADGVPVAEGAPDDVADAVPGDVADGAGAERPPRPGPDALYGDNPTPPQLENGPGWDAEPLLVSGCDAYVDGEYLYQDFVYDDRGADVRSWVSSAPTNARSLGGVLSQPTGDYHYPNDPDRYGYNAADLLEFRARPTEEGVAYRITLNTMLEPDAAAVAIGIDTEADPDLETGAGRRTDWGYGLGDLGAPVDHRLVTWGTGAELDGEPLDEDRVTVDVRRNQLEVEVPLEPGEATWRHYVAVGLRDRAGGGFKQVGEEPSETHPGGANADLDVPPVFNVGFRFD
;
A
#
# COMPACT_ATOMS: atom_id res chain seq x y z
N MET A 1 65.49 -14.96 19.67
CA MET A 1 64.66 -15.51 20.76
C MET A 1 63.30 -15.74 20.12
N SER A 2 63.03 -16.85 19.41
CA SER A 2 63.01 -18.26 19.87
C SER A 2 62.02 -18.38 21.03
N GLN A 3 60.96 -19.21 21.07
CA GLN A 3 60.55 -20.47 20.41
C GLN A 3 58.99 -20.48 20.46
N ASP A 4 58.20 -20.99 19.50
CA ASP A 4 57.96 -22.38 19.04
C ASP A 4 57.41 -23.36 20.09
N GLU A 5 56.24 -23.94 19.77
CA GLU A 5 55.63 -25.26 20.11
C GLU A 5 54.12 -25.14 19.74
N GLY A 6 53.52 -25.83 18.76
CA GLY A 6 53.54 -27.28 18.47
C GLY A 6 52.65 -28.01 19.50
N ALA A 7 51.65 -28.86 19.23
CA ALA A 7 51.34 -29.79 18.15
C ALA A 7 49.85 -30.27 18.34
N SER A 8 49.00 -30.27 17.31
CA SER A 8 48.44 -31.45 16.61
C SER A 8 47.91 -32.62 17.47
N GLU A 9 46.60 -32.92 17.35
CA GLU A 9 46.12 -34.31 17.31
C GLU A 9 44.81 -34.40 16.50
N GLU A 10 44.85 -35.27 15.49
CA GLU A 10 43.78 -35.71 14.59
C GLU A 10 43.45 -37.16 14.98
N VAL A 11 42.18 -37.52 15.21
CA VAL A 11 41.66 -38.87 14.90
C VAL A 11 40.16 -38.78 14.57
N ALA A 12 39.83 -39.44 13.46
CA ALA A 12 38.53 -39.63 12.80
C ALA A 12 37.47 -40.38 13.64
N ASP A 13 36.19 -40.24 13.27
CA ASP A 13 35.46 -41.23 12.44
C ASP A 13 33.94 -40.95 12.38
N GLY A 14 33.37 -41.17 11.20
CA GLY A 14 32.03 -41.72 10.98
C GLY A 14 30.80 -40.97 11.50
N ALA A 15 30.07 -40.31 10.59
CA ALA A 15 28.77 -40.81 10.10
C ALA A 15 28.08 -39.72 9.26
N SER A 16 27.94 -40.01 7.97
CA SER A 16 26.91 -39.43 7.11
C SER A 16 25.53 -39.87 7.62
N VAL A 17 24.62 -38.93 7.80
CA VAL A 17 23.19 -39.21 7.78
C VAL A 17 22.56 -38.14 6.91
N ASP A 18 22.38 -38.51 5.64
CA ASP A 18 21.24 -38.08 4.84
C ASP A 18 19.98 -38.29 5.69
N ASP A 19 19.24 -37.22 5.96
CA ASP A 19 17.84 -37.36 6.34
C ASP A 19 17.01 -36.64 5.28
N ALA A 20 16.53 -37.47 4.36
CA ALA A 20 15.55 -37.12 3.36
C ALA A 20 14.26 -36.70 4.07
N VAL A 21 13.81 -35.47 3.83
CA VAL A 21 12.45 -35.08 4.20
C VAL A 21 11.50 -35.82 3.26
N ALA A 22 10.97 -36.92 3.77
CA ALA A 22 9.91 -37.68 3.15
C ALA A 22 8.64 -36.81 3.04
N ALA A 23 8.02 -36.87 1.87
CA ALA A 23 6.68 -36.35 1.64
C ALA A 23 5.68 -36.99 2.62
N PRO A 24 4.69 -36.25 3.15
CA PRO A 24 3.63 -36.85 3.91
C PRO A 24 2.69 -37.63 2.98
N ASP A 25 2.59 -38.93 3.27
CA ASP A 25 1.60 -39.88 2.74
C ASP A 25 0.16 -39.39 2.95
N GLU A 26 -0.66 -39.65 1.94
CA GLU A 26 -2.11 -39.51 1.96
C GLU A 26 -2.73 -40.36 3.08
N VAL A 27 -3.53 -39.73 3.94
CA VAL A 27 -4.48 -40.44 4.79
C VAL A 27 -5.89 -40.11 4.29
N ALA A 28 -6.41 -41.04 3.50
CA ALA A 28 -7.81 -41.11 3.13
C ALA A 28 -8.65 -41.47 4.38
N ASP A 29 -9.65 -40.65 4.68
CA ASP A 29 -10.79 -41.07 5.49
C ASP A 29 -12.08 -40.63 4.81
N GLY A 30 -12.86 -41.63 4.40
CA GLY A 30 -13.99 -41.50 3.49
C GLY A 30 -15.23 -40.94 4.18
N VAL A 31 -15.80 -39.90 3.58
CA VAL A 31 -17.20 -39.49 3.80
C VAL A 31 -18.08 -40.33 2.87
N PRO A 32 -19.12 -41.03 3.36
CA PRO A 32 -19.94 -41.88 2.52
C PRO A 32 -20.79 -41.04 1.56
N VAL A 33 -20.65 -41.35 0.26
CA VAL A 33 -21.49 -40.84 -0.82
C VAL A 33 -22.86 -41.51 -0.71
N ALA A 34 -23.91 -40.72 -0.51
CA ALA A 34 -25.28 -41.20 -0.65
C ALA A 34 -25.69 -41.09 -2.13
N GLU A 35 -25.55 -42.21 -2.86
CA GLU A 35 -26.20 -42.40 -4.15
C GLU A 35 -27.69 -42.73 -3.93
N GLY A 36 -28.58 -42.02 -4.63
CA GLY A 36 -29.97 -42.44 -4.79
C GLY A 36 -30.99 -41.30 -4.83
N ALA A 37 -31.13 -40.65 -5.99
CA ALA A 37 -32.39 -40.01 -6.37
C ALA A 37 -32.63 -40.31 -7.86
N PRO A 38 -33.82 -40.80 -8.25
CA PRO A 38 -34.06 -41.34 -9.58
C PRO A 38 -34.20 -40.23 -10.63
N ASP A 39 -33.60 -40.48 -11.79
CA ASP A 39 -33.99 -39.92 -13.08
C ASP A 39 -35.46 -40.24 -13.35
N ASP A 40 -36.30 -39.21 -13.44
CA ASP A 40 -37.51 -39.12 -14.28
C ASP A 40 -38.47 -38.06 -13.70
N VAL A 41 -38.35 -36.81 -14.18
CA VAL A 41 -39.53 -35.94 -14.25
C VAL A 41 -39.45 -35.12 -15.52
N ALA A 42 -40.47 -35.34 -16.36
CA ALA A 42 -40.61 -34.85 -17.70
C ALA A 42 -40.65 -33.32 -17.78
N ASP A 43 -40.17 -32.84 -18.93
CA ASP A 43 -40.31 -31.50 -19.47
C ASP A 43 -41.78 -31.05 -19.46
N ALA A 44 -42.17 -30.28 -18.44
CA ALA A 44 -43.49 -29.69 -18.34
C ALA A 44 -43.39 -28.22 -18.77
N VAL A 45 -43.77 -27.97 -20.02
CA VAL A 45 -44.13 -26.65 -20.53
C VAL A 45 -45.08 -25.98 -19.54
N PRO A 46 -44.77 -24.80 -18.96
CA PRO A 46 -45.73 -24.09 -18.15
C PRO A 46 -46.84 -23.59 -19.07
N GLY A 47 -47.96 -24.30 -19.07
CA GLY A 47 -49.22 -23.79 -19.58
C GLY A 47 -49.63 -22.56 -18.78
N ASP A 48 -50.25 -21.61 -19.48
CA ASP A 48 -50.94 -20.43 -18.94
C ASP A 48 -51.64 -20.75 -17.61
N VAL A 49 -51.04 -20.31 -16.50
CA VAL A 49 -51.72 -20.22 -15.21
C VAL A 49 -52.18 -18.78 -15.06
N ALA A 50 -53.49 -18.65 -15.04
CA ALA A 50 -54.24 -17.42 -15.02
C ALA A 50 -53.77 -16.44 -13.93
N ASP A 51 -53.78 -15.18 -14.34
CA ASP A 51 -53.67 -13.96 -13.54
C ASP A 51 -54.59 -14.04 -12.30
N GLY A 52 -53.99 -14.36 -11.16
CA GLY A 52 -54.67 -14.62 -9.90
C GLY A 52 -54.02 -13.86 -8.76
N ALA A 53 -54.59 -12.68 -8.46
CA ALA A 53 -54.51 -11.95 -7.20
C ALA A 53 -53.16 -11.99 -6.43
N GLY A 54 -52.33 -10.97 -6.69
CA GLY A 54 -51.32 -10.38 -5.80
C GLY A 54 -50.93 -11.16 -4.55
N ALA A 55 -50.03 -12.15 -4.71
CA ALA A 55 -49.18 -12.54 -3.61
C ALA A 55 -48.16 -11.41 -3.41
N GLU A 56 -48.43 -10.52 -2.45
CA GLU A 56 -47.44 -9.54 -1.99
C GLU A 56 -46.17 -10.31 -1.62
N ARG A 57 -45.08 -10.06 -2.36
CA ARG A 57 -43.77 -10.57 -1.97
C ARG A 57 -43.53 -10.07 -0.54
N PRO A 58 -43.06 -10.92 0.39
CA PRO A 58 -42.72 -10.44 1.72
C PRO A 58 -41.77 -9.24 1.58
N PRO A 59 -41.96 -8.17 2.39
CA PRO A 59 -41.12 -7.00 2.32
C PRO A 59 -39.66 -7.43 2.46
N ARG A 60 -38.81 -6.93 1.57
CA ARG A 60 -37.38 -7.26 1.60
C ARG A 60 -36.80 -6.79 2.94
N PRO A 61 -35.97 -7.59 3.63
CA PRO A 61 -35.38 -7.18 4.90
C PRO A 61 -34.51 -5.93 4.75
N GLY A 62 -34.63 -4.98 5.66
CA GLY A 62 -33.81 -3.77 5.64
C GLY A 62 -34.26 -2.71 4.62
N PRO A 63 -33.58 -1.55 4.59
CA PRO A 63 -33.96 -0.43 3.74
C PRO A 63 -33.71 -0.71 2.26
N ASP A 64 -34.50 -0.08 1.38
CA ASP A 64 -34.36 -0.21 -0.09
C ASP A 64 -32.95 0.14 -0.59
N ALA A 65 -32.22 0.99 0.16
CA ALA A 65 -30.83 1.36 -0.14
C ALA A 65 -29.86 0.16 -0.18
N LEU A 66 -30.17 -0.96 0.48
CA LEU A 66 -29.35 -2.18 0.42
C LEU A 66 -29.55 -2.98 -0.87
N TYR A 67 -30.50 -2.58 -1.72
CA TYR A 67 -30.88 -3.30 -2.94
C TYR A 67 -30.75 -2.45 -4.21
N GLY A 68 -30.27 -1.21 -4.09
CA GLY A 68 -29.90 -0.38 -5.22
C GLY A 68 -28.55 -0.78 -5.79
N ASP A 69 -28.15 -0.10 -6.87
CA ASP A 69 -26.79 -0.20 -7.39
C ASP A 69 -25.81 0.24 -6.31
N ASN A 70 -24.74 -0.53 -6.12
CA ASN A 70 -23.72 -0.18 -5.14
C ASN A 70 -22.93 1.02 -5.66
N PRO A 71 -22.95 2.18 -5.00
CA PRO A 71 -22.23 3.34 -5.48
C PRO A 71 -20.72 3.07 -5.44
N THR A 72 -20.00 3.49 -6.48
CA THR A 72 -18.54 3.55 -6.45
C THR A 72 -18.12 4.59 -5.42
N PRO A 73 -17.28 4.23 -4.42
CA PRO A 73 -16.71 5.21 -3.50
C PRO A 73 -15.96 6.30 -4.27
N PRO A 74 -16.04 7.58 -3.86
CA PRO A 74 -15.36 8.68 -4.56
C PRO A 74 -13.88 8.42 -4.87
N GLN A 75 -13.18 7.73 -3.97
CA GLN A 75 -11.77 7.39 -4.12
C GLN A 75 -11.48 6.45 -5.30
N LEU A 76 -12.48 5.66 -5.69
CA LEU A 76 -12.40 4.66 -6.75
C LEU A 76 -13.01 5.15 -8.07
N GLU A 77 -13.47 6.41 -8.11
CA GLU A 77 -13.91 7.05 -9.35
C GLU A 77 -12.70 7.52 -10.16
N ASN A 78 -12.74 7.31 -11.48
CA ASN A 78 -11.72 7.86 -12.39
C ASN A 78 -11.95 9.35 -12.70
N GLY A 79 -10.84 10.07 -12.90
CA GLY A 79 -10.79 11.41 -13.46
C GLY A 79 -10.46 11.41 -14.96
N PRO A 80 -10.44 12.59 -15.62
CA PRO A 80 -10.05 12.71 -17.02
C PRO A 80 -8.68 12.09 -17.30
N GLY A 81 -8.59 11.26 -18.34
CA GLY A 81 -7.35 10.59 -18.72
C GLY A 81 -7.11 9.24 -18.02
N TRP A 82 -7.95 8.82 -17.09
CA TRP A 82 -7.84 7.48 -16.48
C TRP A 82 -9.07 6.65 -16.88
N ASP A 83 -8.84 5.54 -17.55
CA ASP A 83 -9.89 4.69 -18.13
C ASP A 83 -9.99 3.34 -17.40
N ALA A 84 -8.87 2.79 -16.89
CA ALA A 84 -8.86 1.49 -16.25
C ALA A 84 -9.71 1.44 -14.97
N GLU A 85 -10.46 0.36 -14.77
CA GLU A 85 -11.19 0.12 -13.52
C GLU A 85 -10.21 -0.21 -12.36
N PRO A 86 -10.47 0.24 -11.12
CA PRO A 86 -9.67 -0.17 -9.96
C PRO A 86 -9.67 -1.69 -9.78
N LEU A 87 -8.58 -2.24 -9.25
CA LEU A 87 -8.42 -3.70 -9.10
C LEU A 87 -9.31 -4.28 -7.99
N LEU A 88 -9.61 -3.50 -6.96
CA LEU A 88 -10.42 -3.90 -5.79
C LEU A 88 -9.87 -5.12 -5.03
N VAL A 89 -8.58 -5.44 -5.22
CA VAL A 89 -7.85 -6.51 -4.54
C VAL A 89 -6.59 -5.91 -3.91
N SER A 90 -6.50 -5.89 -2.58
CA SER A 90 -5.33 -5.38 -1.88
C SER A 90 -4.07 -6.20 -2.16
N GLY A 91 -2.92 -5.51 -2.27
CA GLY A 91 -1.62 -6.14 -2.55
C GLY A 91 -1.46 -6.62 -3.99
N CYS A 92 -2.28 -6.11 -4.93
CA CYS A 92 -2.28 -6.55 -6.31
C CYS A 92 -1.90 -5.41 -7.25
N ASP A 93 -1.17 -5.74 -8.32
CA ASP A 93 -0.89 -4.87 -9.43
C ASP A 93 -1.33 -5.47 -10.78
N ALA A 94 -1.54 -4.60 -11.76
CA ALA A 94 -1.83 -5.00 -13.13
C ALA A 94 -1.49 -3.89 -14.13
N TYR A 95 -1.31 -4.29 -15.39
CA TYR A 95 -1.34 -3.39 -16.52
C TYR A 95 -2.69 -3.52 -17.24
N VAL A 96 -3.48 -2.46 -17.25
CA VAL A 96 -4.83 -2.43 -17.82
C VAL A 96 -5.00 -1.16 -18.64
N ASP A 97 -5.43 -1.29 -19.89
CA ASP A 97 -5.71 -0.16 -20.79
C ASP A 97 -4.58 0.87 -20.95
N GLY A 98 -3.32 0.43 -20.83
CA GLY A 98 -2.14 1.30 -20.94
C GLY A 98 -1.75 2.01 -19.64
N GLU A 99 -2.44 1.70 -18.53
CA GLU A 99 -2.12 2.13 -17.19
C GLU A 99 -1.45 0.99 -16.41
N TYR A 100 -0.46 1.33 -15.60
CA TYR A 100 -0.04 0.50 -14.47
C TYR A 100 -0.90 0.86 -13.26
N LEU A 101 -1.38 -0.14 -12.53
CA LEU A 101 -2.18 0.00 -11.32
C LEU A 101 -1.56 -0.83 -10.20
N TYR A 102 -1.53 -0.28 -9.00
CA TYR A 102 -1.30 -0.99 -7.75
C TYR A 102 -2.39 -0.61 -6.76
N GLN A 103 -3.03 -1.62 -6.16
CA GLN A 103 -4.04 -1.45 -5.13
C GLN A 103 -3.46 -1.92 -3.79
N ASP A 104 -3.44 -1.02 -2.82
CA ASP A 104 -2.77 -1.26 -1.55
C ASP A 104 -3.69 -1.85 -0.46
N PHE A 105 -3.15 -2.10 0.73
CA PHE A 105 -3.89 -2.57 1.89
C PHE A 105 -4.55 -1.43 2.65
N VAL A 106 -5.88 -1.48 2.77
CA VAL A 106 -6.66 -0.46 3.47
C VAL A 106 -6.32 -0.47 4.97
N TYR A 107 -6.06 0.70 5.55
CA TYR A 107 -5.70 0.91 6.96
C TYR A 107 -4.35 0.30 7.39
N ASP A 108 -3.43 0.07 6.45
CA ASP A 108 -2.08 -0.45 6.74
C ASP A 108 -1.02 0.67 6.66
N ASP A 109 -1.26 1.72 7.45
CA ASP A 109 -0.58 3.02 7.36
C ASP A 109 0.06 3.46 8.68
N ARG A 110 0.46 2.49 9.52
CA ARG A 110 1.05 2.75 10.85
C ARG A 110 2.56 2.74 10.86
N GLY A 111 3.19 2.84 9.70
CA GLY A 111 4.64 2.94 9.56
C GLY A 111 5.36 1.72 10.13
N ALA A 112 6.61 1.94 10.52
CA ALA A 112 7.47 0.87 11.02
C ALA A 112 7.05 0.36 12.41
N ASP A 113 7.25 -0.94 12.64
CA ASP A 113 7.23 -1.58 13.96
C ASP A 113 8.59 -1.36 14.62
N VAL A 114 8.64 -0.43 15.59
CA VAL A 114 9.87 0.11 16.19
C VAL A 114 9.88 -0.02 17.71
N ARG A 115 8.81 -0.57 18.29
CA ARG A 115 8.60 -0.72 19.72
C ARG A 115 8.36 -2.19 20.06
N SER A 116 8.55 -2.50 21.33
CA SER A 116 8.28 -3.84 21.81
C SER A 116 6.78 -4.10 21.85
N TRP A 117 6.34 -5.32 21.54
CA TRP A 117 4.95 -5.74 21.69
C TRP A 117 4.40 -5.61 23.13
N VAL A 118 5.26 -5.52 24.16
CA VAL A 118 4.86 -5.24 25.55
C VAL A 118 4.79 -3.75 25.89
N SER A 119 5.29 -2.88 25.00
CA SER A 119 5.18 -1.45 25.17
C SER A 119 3.73 -1.03 25.05
N SER A 120 3.30 -0.14 25.95
CA SER A 120 2.00 0.51 25.78
C SER A 120 2.07 1.53 24.65
N ALA A 121 0.93 1.76 23.99
CA ALA A 121 0.77 2.90 23.10
C ALA A 121 1.13 4.22 23.81
N PRO A 122 1.55 5.27 23.08
CA PRO A 122 1.86 6.57 23.66
C PRO A 122 0.67 7.09 24.48
N THR A 123 0.95 7.79 25.57
CA THR A 123 -0.08 8.15 26.56
C THR A 123 -1.17 9.04 25.94
N ASN A 124 -0.79 9.90 24.99
CA ASN A 124 -1.70 10.83 24.34
C ASN A 124 -2.19 10.35 22.96
N ALA A 125 -1.94 9.10 22.59
CA ALA A 125 -2.34 8.59 21.29
C ALA A 125 -3.86 8.44 21.15
N ARG A 126 -4.42 9.07 20.12
CA ARG A 126 -5.74 8.74 19.59
C ARG A 126 -5.56 7.85 18.37
N SER A 127 -6.51 6.94 18.15
CA SER A 127 -6.40 5.98 17.07
C SER A 127 -7.78 5.53 16.61
N LEU A 128 -7.95 5.37 15.29
CA LEU A 128 -9.01 4.56 14.71
C LEU A 128 -8.52 3.11 14.70
N GLY A 129 -9.24 2.22 15.41
CA GLY A 129 -8.85 0.82 15.58
C GLY A 129 -9.17 0.34 16.99
N GLY A 130 -10.03 -0.68 17.09
CA GLY A 130 -10.36 -1.30 18.37
C GLY A 130 -9.30 -2.29 18.82
N VAL A 131 -9.47 -2.84 20.03
CA VAL A 131 -8.59 -3.88 20.61
C VAL A 131 -8.52 -5.19 19.80
N LEU A 132 -9.37 -5.37 18.79
CA LEU A 132 -9.54 -6.62 18.04
C LEU A 132 -8.73 -6.69 16.74
N SER A 133 -8.15 -5.58 16.29
CA SER A 133 -7.23 -5.52 15.15
C SER A 133 -6.22 -4.42 15.41
N GLN A 134 -5.17 -4.76 16.16
CA GLN A 134 -4.07 -3.83 16.41
C GLN A 134 -3.23 -3.75 15.12
N PRO A 135 -2.83 -2.54 14.71
CA PRO A 135 -1.91 -2.39 13.60
C PRO A 135 -0.55 -2.99 13.94
N THR A 136 0.20 -3.41 12.92
CA THR A 136 1.57 -3.91 13.07
C THR A 136 2.55 -2.77 13.32
N GLY A 137 2.37 -1.63 12.64
CA GLY A 137 3.20 -0.45 12.80
C GLY A 137 2.88 0.36 14.07
N ASP A 138 3.87 1.12 14.53
CA ASP A 138 3.81 1.87 15.79
C ASP A 138 3.47 3.35 15.66
N TYR A 139 3.37 3.89 14.45
CA TYR A 139 3.13 5.31 14.30
C TYR A 139 1.68 5.67 14.64
N HIS A 140 1.54 6.88 15.17
CA HIS A 140 0.26 7.48 15.49
C HIS A 140 0.17 8.82 14.79
N TYR A 141 -0.95 9.06 14.13
CA TYR A 141 -1.27 10.36 13.56
C TYR A 141 -1.35 11.46 14.62
N PRO A 142 -1.18 12.74 14.22
CA PRO A 142 -1.49 13.86 15.07
C PRO A 142 -2.95 13.84 15.55
N ASN A 143 -3.19 14.43 16.72
CA ASN A 143 -4.45 14.41 17.43
C ASN A 143 -5.56 15.33 16.86
N ASP A 144 -5.34 15.89 15.66
CA ASP A 144 -6.31 16.70 14.90
C ASP A 144 -7.08 15.82 13.87
N PRO A 145 -8.29 15.36 14.21
CA PRO A 145 -9.06 14.50 13.32
C PRO A 145 -9.62 15.25 12.11
N ASP A 146 -9.83 16.56 12.20
CA ASP A 146 -10.41 17.36 11.12
C ASP A 146 -9.42 17.51 9.96
N ARG A 147 -8.12 17.46 10.27
CA ARG A 147 -7.05 17.49 9.28
C ARG A 147 -6.61 16.10 8.82
N TYR A 148 -6.38 15.19 9.74
CA TYR A 148 -5.69 13.92 9.44
C TYR A 148 -6.61 12.71 9.36
N GLY A 149 -7.83 12.79 9.91
CA GLY A 149 -8.75 11.65 9.99
C GLY A 149 -8.17 10.37 10.62
N TYR A 150 -6.98 10.46 11.24
CA TYR A 150 -6.13 9.34 11.67
C TYR A 150 -5.80 8.32 10.58
N ASN A 151 -5.75 8.76 9.31
CA ASN A 151 -5.63 7.89 8.14
C ASN A 151 -5.12 8.61 6.87
N ALA A 152 -4.62 9.85 7.02
CA ALA A 152 -4.34 10.74 5.90
C ALA A 152 -3.14 10.32 5.03
N ALA A 153 -2.28 9.43 5.52
CA ALA A 153 -1.12 8.90 4.80
C ALA A 153 -1.29 7.42 4.41
N ASP A 154 -2.53 6.92 4.43
CA ASP A 154 -2.88 5.60 3.92
C ASP A 154 -2.98 5.63 2.39
N LEU A 155 -2.14 4.85 1.72
CA LEU A 155 -2.17 4.72 0.26
C LEU A 155 -3.31 3.76 -0.06
N LEU A 156 -4.19 4.15 -0.97
CA LEU A 156 -5.22 3.24 -1.45
C LEU A 156 -4.85 2.68 -2.81
N GLU A 157 -4.38 3.55 -3.71
CA GLU A 157 -4.04 3.16 -5.09
C GLU A 157 -2.90 4.03 -5.62
N PHE A 158 -1.99 3.41 -6.37
CA PHE A 158 -1.01 4.09 -7.19
C PHE A 158 -1.23 3.71 -8.66
N ARG A 159 -1.21 4.69 -9.55
CA ARG A 159 -1.23 4.46 -10.99
C ARG A 159 -0.17 5.26 -11.70
N ALA A 160 0.31 4.71 -12.82
CA ALA A 160 1.22 5.39 -13.71
C ALA A 160 0.84 5.12 -15.17
N ARG A 161 1.01 6.11 -16.04
CA ARG A 161 0.87 5.92 -17.49
C ARG A 161 1.75 6.93 -18.25
N PRO A 162 2.26 6.56 -19.43
CA PRO A 162 2.90 7.52 -20.32
C PRO A 162 1.87 8.51 -20.88
N THR A 163 2.31 9.72 -21.17
CA THR A 163 1.55 10.77 -21.85
C THR A 163 2.35 11.33 -23.03
N GLU A 164 1.80 12.31 -23.75
CA GLU A 164 2.55 13.03 -24.78
C GLU A 164 3.63 13.97 -24.20
N GLU A 165 3.52 14.34 -22.91
CA GLU A 165 4.43 15.27 -22.24
C GLU A 165 5.29 14.64 -21.13
N GLY A 166 5.20 13.31 -20.97
CA GLY A 166 6.05 12.53 -20.07
C GLY A 166 5.33 11.35 -19.41
N VAL A 167 5.26 11.34 -18.08
CA VAL A 167 4.58 10.29 -17.29
C VAL A 167 3.61 10.94 -16.31
N ALA A 168 2.36 10.51 -16.33
CA ALA A 168 1.36 10.89 -15.35
C ALA A 168 1.30 9.84 -14.23
N TYR A 169 1.27 10.30 -12.99
CA TYR A 169 1.00 9.50 -11.81
C TYR A 169 -0.32 9.93 -11.19
N ARG A 170 -1.14 8.96 -10.78
CA ARG A 170 -2.29 9.18 -9.90
C ARG A 170 -2.08 8.44 -8.60
N ILE A 171 -2.24 9.15 -7.50
CA ILE A 171 -2.13 8.63 -6.15
C ILE A 171 -3.46 8.86 -5.46
N THR A 172 -4.11 7.78 -5.07
CA THR A 172 -5.34 7.82 -4.29
C THR A 172 -4.98 7.50 -2.84
N LEU A 173 -5.34 8.39 -1.92
CA LEU A 173 -5.23 8.16 -0.48
C LEU A 173 -6.57 7.66 0.07
N ASN A 174 -6.55 6.82 1.09
CA ASN A 174 -7.79 6.38 1.72
C ASN A 174 -8.53 7.54 2.40
N THR A 175 -7.81 8.55 2.89
CA THR A 175 -8.37 9.76 3.49
C THR A 175 -7.61 11.02 3.07
N MET A 176 -8.35 12.06 2.65
CA MET A 176 -7.82 13.40 2.44
C MET A 176 -8.87 14.42 2.87
N LEU A 177 -8.67 15.06 4.04
CA LEU A 177 -9.56 16.12 4.53
C LEU A 177 -9.02 17.51 4.20
N GLU A 178 -7.71 17.62 4.05
CA GLU A 178 -7.01 18.78 3.54
C GLU A 178 -6.01 18.39 2.44
N PRO A 179 -5.80 19.23 1.40
CA PRO A 179 -4.86 18.95 0.31
C PRO A 179 -3.43 18.61 0.77
N ASP A 180 -2.91 19.33 1.79
CA ASP A 180 -1.54 19.11 2.29
C ASP A 180 -1.52 18.44 3.67
N ALA A 181 -2.45 17.53 3.93
CA ALA A 181 -2.35 16.66 5.11
C ALA A 181 -1.18 15.67 4.96
N ALA A 182 -0.99 15.12 3.76
CA ALA A 182 0.04 14.15 3.42
C ALA A 182 0.95 14.62 2.28
N ALA A 183 2.07 13.94 2.14
CA ALA A 183 3.00 14.04 1.03
C ALA A 183 3.36 12.62 0.55
N VAL A 184 3.65 12.52 -0.74
CA VAL A 184 4.03 11.27 -1.39
C VAL A 184 5.37 11.48 -2.06
N ALA A 185 6.32 10.59 -1.80
CA ALA A 185 7.59 10.53 -2.51
C ALA A 185 7.59 9.32 -3.43
N ILE A 186 7.95 9.55 -4.69
CA ILE A 186 8.09 8.52 -5.72
C ILE A 186 9.55 8.53 -6.17
N GLY A 187 10.23 7.43 -5.91
CA GLY A 187 11.55 7.15 -6.42
C GLY A 187 11.45 6.50 -7.78
N ILE A 188 12.18 7.01 -8.78
CA ILE A 188 12.14 6.50 -10.16
C ILE A 188 13.56 6.04 -10.51
N ASP A 189 13.69 4.74 -10.71
CA ASP A 189 14.90 4.07 -11.19
C ASP A 189 14.73 3.78 -12.69
N THR A 190 15.57 4.42 -13.49
CA THR A 190 15.56 4.37 -14.96
C THR A 190 16.63 3.44 -15.52
N GLU A 191 17.43 2.79 -14.68
CA GLU A 191 18.46 1.87 -15.14
C GLU A 191 17.86 0.57 -15.68
N ALA A 192 18.35 0.15 -16.84
CA ALA A 192 17.89 -1.07 -17.50
C ALA A 192 18.35 -2.36 -16.77
N ASP A 193 19.46 -2.31 -16.03
CA ASP A 193 20.01 -3.45 -15.28
C ASP A 193 20.62 -2.94 -13.94
N PRO A 194 19.77 -2.58 -12.97
CA PRO A 194 20.22 -1.88 -11.76
C PRO A 194 20.92 -2.84 -10.79
N ASP A 195 22.07 -2.41 -10.24
CA ASP A 195 22.72 -3.09 -9.10
C ASP A 195 21.97 -2.80 -7.80
N LEU A 196 21.18 -3.79 -7.36
CA LEU A 196 20.35 -3.69 -6.16
C LEU A 196 21.07 -4.11 -4.89
N GLU A 197 22.21 -4.77 -5.03
CA GLU A 197 22.97 -5.24 -3.87
C GLU A 197 23.82 -4.10 -3.30
N THR A 198 24.44 -3.30 -4.17
CA THR A 198 25.34 -2.24 -3.72
C THR A 198 24.77 -0.85 -3.92
N GLY A 199 23.92 -0.65 -4.94
CA GLY A 199 23.42 0.68 -5.33
C GLY A 199 24.56 1.71 -5.52
N ALA A 200 25.78 1.27 -5.82
CA ALA A 200 26.98 2.09 -5.68
C ALA A 200 26.92 3.34 -6.56
N GLY A 201 27.10 4.51 -5.93
CA GLY A 201 27.09 5.80 -6.62
C GLY A 201 25.70 6.33 -6.96
N ARG A 202 24.63 5.66 -6.53
CA ARG A 202 23.23 6.08 -6.75
C ARG A 202 22.67 6.78 -5.53
N ARG A 203 21.57 7.52 -5.73
CA ARG A 203 20.88 8.24 -4.65
C ARG A 203 20.02 7.27 -3.85
N THR A 204 20.36 7.06 -2.58
CA THR A 204 19.52 6.34 -1.60
C THR A 204 18.96 7.26 -0.52
N ASP A 205 19.60 8.42 -0.30
CA ASP A 205 19.05 9.53 0.50
C ASP A 205 18.02 10.32 -0.32
N TRP A 206 16.77 10.22 0.10
CA TRP A 206 15.64 10.85 -0.56
C TRP A 206 15.38 12.27 -0.05
N GLY A 207 16.15 12.82 0.88
CA GLY A 207 15.99 14.19 1.36
C GLY A 207 14.61 14.44 1.97
N TYR A 208 14.18 15.71 2.08
CA TYR A 208 12.87 16.10 2.63
C TYR A 208 12.55 15.55 4.03
N GLY A 209 13.58 15.17 4.80
CA GLY A 209 13.41 14.51 6.10
C GLY A 209 13.07 13.01 6.02
N LEU A 210 13.14 12.38 4.84
CA LEU A 210 13.05 10.93 4.67
C LEU A 210 14.37 10.22 4.95
N GLY A 211 15.50 10.89 4.72
CA GLY A 211 16.82 10.28 4.88
C GLY A 211 17.09 9.15 3.87
N ASP A 212 17.95 8.21 4.26
CA ASP A 212 18.31 7.05 3.44
C ASP A 212 17.22 5.98 3.52
N LEU A 213 16.59 5.68 2.38
CA LEU A 213 15.56 4.65 2.26
C LEU A 213 16.09 3.31 1.71
N GLY A 214 17.40 3.22 1.43
CA GLY A 214 18.04 2.04 0.84
C GLY A 214 17.60 1.73 -0.59
N ALA A 215 16.75 2.57 -1.19
CA ALA A 215 16.22 2.40 -2.54
C ALA A 215 16.97 3.33 -3.52
N PRO A 216 17.87 2.80 -4.37
CA PRO A 216 18.62 3.60 -5.32
C PRO A 216 17.72 4.10 -6.45
N VAL A 217 17.75 5.40 -6.72
CA VAL A 217 16.90 6.05 -7.73
C VAL A 217 17.68 7.10 -8.52
N ASP A 218 17.25 7.36 -9.76
CA ASP A 218 17.83 8.41 -10.61
C ASP A 218 17.07 9.72 -10.46
N HIS A 219 15.73 9.62 -10.37
CA HIS A 219 14.85 10.74 -10.13
C HIS A 219 14.04 10.54 -8.84
N ARG A 220 13.73 11.65 -8.19
CA ARG A 220 12.87 11.70 -7.01
C ARG A 220 11.79 12.75 -7.20
N LEU A 221 10.55 12.29 -7.31
CA LEU A 221 9.36 13.12 -7.29
C LEU A 221 8.83 13.19 -5.86
N VAL A 222 8.48 14.38 -5.39
CA VAL A 222 7.72 14.58 -4.15
C VAL A 222 6.50 15.43 -4.47
N THR A 223 5.31 14.96 -4.13
CA THR A 223 4.04 15.67 -4.39
C THR A 223 3.18 15.75 -3.14
N TRP A 224 2.39 16.82 -3.06
CA TRP A 224 1.38 17.10 -2.05
C TRP A 224 0.23 17.87 -2.72
N GLY A 225 -0.89 18.10 -2.02
CA GLY A 225 -2.09 18.64 -2.66
C GLY A 225 -1.94 19.97 -3.39
N THR A 226 -0.98 20.82 -3.00
CA THR A 226 -0.77 22.13 -3.62
C THR A 226 0.52 22.24 -4.44
N GLY A 227 1.25 21.15 -4.66
CA GLY A 227 2.48 21.22 -5.45
C GLY A 227 3.25 19.92 -5.58
N ALA A 228 4.27 19.97 -6.42
CA ALA A 228 5.20 18.87 -6.61
C ALA A 228 6.60 19.39 -6.97
N GLU A 229 7.60 18.60 -6.65
CA GLU A 229 8.99 18.85 -7.00
C GLU A 229 9.59 17.58 -7.63
N LEU A 230 10.28 17.74 -8.76
CA LEU A 230 11.08 16.71 -9.40
C LEU A 230 12.55 17.05 -9.18
N ASP A 231 13.28 16.17 -8.49
CA ASP A 231 14.70 16.34 -8.15
C ASP A 231 15.05 17.60 -7.35
N GLY A 232 14.06 18.19 -6.67
CA GLY A 232 14.21 19.44 -5.92
C GLY A 232 13.76 20.68 -6.67
N GLU A 233 13.41 20.54 -7.96
CA GLU A 233 12.89 21.64 -8.75
C GLU A 233 11.35 21.58 -8.77
N PRO A 234 10.65 22.70 -8.47
CA PRO A 234 9.20 22.73 -8.49
C PRO A 234 8.67 22.52 -9.90
N LEU A 235 7.61 21.71 -10.02
CA LEU A 235 6.83 21.58 -11.25
C LEU A 235 5.85 22.74 -11.38
N ASP A 236 5.47 23.04 -12.62
CA ASP A 236 4.44 24.03 -12.91
C ASP A 236 3.08 23.62 -12.29
N GLU A 237 2.28 24.61 -11.86
CA GLU A 237 1.03 24.37 -11.14
C GLU A 237 -0.01 23.59 -11.98
N ASP A 238 0.03 23.69 -13.30
CA ASP A 238 -0.85 22.97 -14.22
C ASP A 238 -0.51 21.48 -14.36
N ARG A 239 0.68 21.06 -13.93
CA ARG A 239 1.09 19.65 -13.87
C ARG A 239 0.61 18.94 -12.61
N VAL A 240 -0.01 19.64 -11.66
CA VAL A 240 -0.47 19.07 -10.38
C VAL A 240 -1.95 19.33 -10.21
N THR A 241 -2.72 18.28 -9.95
CA THR A 241 -4.14 18.38 -9.63
C THR A 241 -4.44 17.63 -8.32
N VAL A 242 -5.30 18.24 -7.50
CA VAL A 242 -5.83 17.60 -6.29
C VAL A 242 -7.35 17.57 -6.32
N ASP A 243 -7.94 16.42 -6.01
CA ASP A 243 -9.37 16.28 -5.76
C ASP A 243 -9.59 15.73 -4.35
N VAL A 244 -9.91 16.62 -3.42
CA VAL A 244 -10.17 16.28 -2.00
C VAL A 244 -11.41 15.40 -1.86
N ARG A 245 -12.38 15.46 -2.77
CA ARG A 245 -13.56 14.58 -2.72
C ARG A 245 -13.17 13.14 -3.07
N ARG A 246 -12.28 12.97 -4.04
CA ARG A 246 -11.76 11.66 -4.46
C ARG A 246 -10.51 11.23 -3.68
N ASN A 247 -9.96 12.07 -2.81
CA ASN A 247 -8.66 11.87 -2.17
C ASN A 247 -7.53 11.59 -3.17
N GLN A 248 -7.57 12.21 -4.34
CA GLN A 248 -6.64 11.94 -5.43
C GLN A 248 -5.66 13.09 -5.62
N LEU A 249 -4.39 12.72 -5.79
CA LEU A 249 -3.31 13.57 -6.30
C LEU A 249 -2.95 13.07 -7.69
N GLU A 250 -2.89 13.98 -8.66
CA GLU A 250 -2.39 13.69 -10.00
C GLU A 250 -1.21 14.61 -10.29
N VAL A 251 -0.13 14.04 -10.83
CA VAL A 251 1.07 14.78 -11.20
C VAL A 251 1.68 14.25 -12.49
N GLU A 252 2.01 15.16 -13.41
CA GLU A 252 2.67 14.84 -14.68
C GLU A 252 4.12 15.31 -14.69
N VAL A 253 5.05 14.37 -14.78
CA VAL A 253 6.49 14.67 -14.82
C VAL A 253 7.00 14.68 -16.26
N PRO A 254 7.91 15.61 -16.62
CA PRO A 254 8.49 15.70 -17.96
C PRO A 254 9.64 14.70 -18.15
N LEU A 255 9.37 13.42 -17.90
CA LEU A 255 10.31 12.31 -18.12
C LEU A 255 9.77 11.42 -19.25
N GLU A 256 10.63 11.06 -20.20
CA GLU A 256 10.23 10.29 -21.39
C GLU A 256 10.76 8.86 -21.35
N PRO A 257 9.95 7.86 -20.95
CA PRO A 257 10.41 6.47 -20.87
C PRO A 257 10.59 5.80 -22.23
N GLY A 258 9.89 6.25 -23.27
CA GLY A 258 9.86 5.56 -24.55
C GLY A 258 9.41 4.10 -24.38
N GLU A 259 10.26 3.16 -24.77
CA GLU A 259 10.04 1.72 -24.61
C GLU A 259 10.77 1.13 -23.38
N ALA A 260 11.43 1.95 -22.57
CA ALA A 260 12.15 1.49 -21.40
C ALA A 260 11.20 1.04 -20.29
N THR A 261 11.61 0.02 -19.54
CA THR A 261 10.97 -0.34 -18.28
C THR A 261 11.68 0.38 -17.16
N TRP A 262 10.94 1.14 -16.36
CA TRP A 262 11.43 1.79 -15.16
C TRP A 262 10.87 1.12 -13.92
N ARG A 263 11.60 1.25 -12.81
CA ARG A 263 11.15 0.80 -11.51
C ARG A 263 10.77 1.99 -10.65
N HIS A 264 9.69 1.82 -9.90
CA HIS A 264 9.19 2.83 -8.98
C HIS A 264 9.23 2.33 -7.54
N TYR A 265 9.43 3.26 -6.62
CA TYR A 265 9.28 3.06 -5.19
C TYR A 265 8.35 4.17 -4.68
N VAL A 266 7.46 3.86 -3.74
CA VAL A 266 6.48 4.84 -3.23
C VAL A 266 6.53 4.88 -1.71
N ALA A 267 6.71 6.07 -1.15
CA ALA A 267 6.65 6.32 0.28
C ALA A 267 5.64 7.43 0.58
N VAL A 268 4.75 7.19 1.54
CA VAL A 268 3.70 8.14 1.95
C VAL A 268 3.89 8.50 3.41
N GLY A 269 3.75 9.78 3.71
CA GLY A 269 3.84 10.30 5.08
C GLY A 269 3.14 11.64 5.21
N LEU A 270 3.26 12.25 6.39
CA LEU A 270 2.58 13.51 6.69
C LEU A 270 3.39 14.71 6.19
N ARG A 271 2.72 15.71 5.58
CA ARG A 271 3.42 16.91 5.10
C ARG A 271 3.82 17.81 6.26
N ASP A 272 5.07 18.25 6.25
CA ASP A 272 5.55 19.37 7.06
C ASP A 272 5.55 20.65 6.21
N ARG A 273 4.51 21.48 6.38
CA ARG A 273 4.41 22.78 5.70
C ARG A 273 5.50 23.77 6.11
N ALA A 274 6.05 23.66 7.34
CA ALA A 274 7.04 24.61 7.84
C ALA A 274 8.47 24.20 7.43
N GLY A 275 8.78 22.91 7.52
CA GLY A 275 10.08 22.35 7.13
C GLY A 275 10.23 22.05 5.64
N GLY A 276 9.14 22.03 4.88
CA GLY A 276 9.17 21.81 3.43
C GLY A 276 9.41 20.34 3.05
N GLY A 277 8.83 19.38 3.76
CA GLY A 277 9.09 17.96 3.56
C GLY A 277 8.14 17.05 4.32
N PHE A 278 8.66 15.98 4.92
CA PHE A 278 7.91 15.02 5.73
C PHE A 278 8.04 15.36 7.21
N LYS A 279 6.89 15.31 7.89
CA LYS A 279 6.77 15.63 9.31
C LYS A 279 7.36 14.50 10.15
N GLN A 280 8.42 14.81 10.88
CA GLN A 280 9.12 13.87 11.76
C GLN A 280 8.19 13.31 12.84
N VAL A 281 8.40 12.04 13.19
CA VAL A 281 7.64 11.33 14.22
C VAL A 281 8.31 11.52 15.58
N GLY A 282 7.56 12.03 16.55
CA GLY A 282 8.01 12.12 17.94
C GLY A 282 7.68 10.86 18.72
N GLU A 283 8.13 10.75 19.97
CA GLU A 283 7.71 9.65 20.85
C GLU A 283 6.21 9.73 21.19
N GLU A 284 5.72 10.94 21.48
CA GLU A 284 4.33 11.21 21.83
C GLU A 284 3.64 12.05 20.74
N PRO A 285 2.40 11.72 20.35
CA PRO A 285 1.65 12.55 19.41
C PRO A 285 1.13 13.81 20.10
N SER A 286 1.01 14.87 19.31
CA SER A 286 0.32 16.11 19.68
C SER A 286 -0.76 16.42 18.65
N GLU A 287 -1.51 17.51 18.83
CA GLU A 287 -2.51 17.95 17.83
C GLU A 287 -1.91 18.11 16.43
N THR A 288 -0.62 18.47 16.32
CA THR A 288 0.01 18.77 15.02
C THR A 288 1.23 17.91 14.68
N HIS A 289 1.64 16.98 15.54
CA HIS A 289 2.81 16.12 15.31
C HIS A 289 2.48 14.65 15.56
N PRO A 290 2.93 13.74 14.67
CA PRO A 290 2.76 12.32 14.86
C PRO A 290 3.62 11.81 16.00
N GLY A 291 3.20 10.68 16.55
CA GLY A 291 3.83 10.00 17.68
C GLY A 291 4.24 8.58 17.36
N GLY A 292 4.96 7.96 18.29
CA GLY A 292 5.32 6.55 18.24
C GLY A 292 6.72 6.21 17.76
N ALA A 293 7.60 7.21 17.60
CA ALA A 293 9.01 6.97 17.34
C ALA A 293 9.69 6.30 18.55
N ASN A 294 10.76 5.57 18.25
CA ASN A 294 11.73 5.09 19.21
C ASN A 294 12.99 5.95 19.07
N ALA A 295 13.35 6.72 20.11
CA ALA A 295 14.45 7.68 20.04
C ALA A 295 15.84 7.05 19.81
N ASP A 296 15.97 5.74 20.02
CA ASP A 296 17.21 5.00 19.77
C ASP A 296 17.33 4.50 18.32
N LEU A 297 16.27 4.64 17.51
CA LEU A 297 16.23 4.22 16.11
C LEU A 297 16.04 5.43 15.19
N ASP A 298 16.85 5.47 14.13
CA ASP A 298 16.70 6.45 13.06
C ASP A 298 15.79 5.87 11.97
N VAL A 299 14.50 6.16 12.09
CA VAL A 299 13.45 5.55 11.25
C VAL A 299 12.75 6.66 10.48
N PRO A 300 12.59 6.52 9.15
CA PRO A 300 12.01 7.56 8.32
C PRO A 300 10.52 7.80 8.69
N PRO A 301 10.00 9.02 8.57
CA PRO A 301 8.61 9.38 8.90
C PRO A 301 7.60 8.90 7.84
N VAL A 302 7.72 7.64 7.43
CA VAL A 302 6.91 6.98 6.43
C VAL A 302 5.82 6.19 7.13
N PHE A 303 4.57 6.53 6.81
CA PHE A 303 3.38 5.87 7.34
C PHE A 303 2.99 4.68 6.50
N ASN A 304 3.23 4.75 5.18
CA ASN A 304 2.89 3.67 4.28
C ASN A 304 3.85 3.61 3.08
N VAL A 305 3.95 2.42 2.48
CA VAL A 305 4.82 2.16 1.33
C VAL A 305 4.10 1.36 0.25
N GLY A 306 4.44 1.67 -1.00
CA GLY A 306 4.23 0.79 -2.14
C GLY A 306 5.60 0.42 -2.75
N PHE A 307 5.80 -0.77 -3.29
CA PHE A 307 4.83 -1.82 -3.54
C PHE A 307 5.06 -3.01 -2.60
N ARG A 308 3.98 -3.65 -2.13
CA ARG A 308 4.04 -4.83 -1.27
C ARG A 308 3.47 -6.02 -2.04
N PHE A 309 4.37 -6.88 -2.50
CA PHE A 309 4.07 -8.12 -3.22
C PHE A 309 4.50 -9.33 -2.39
N ASP A 310 3.82 -10.46 -2.54
CA ASP A 310 4.21 -11.76 -1.96
C ASP A 310 5.37 -12.42 -2.74
#